data_AF-A0A2G9UNR1-F1
#
_entry.id   AF-A0A2G9UNR1-F1
#
_cell.length_a   1.000
_cell.length_b   1.000
_cell.length_c   1.000
_cell.angle_alpha   90.00
_cell.angle_beta   90.00
_cell.angle_gamma   90.00
#
_symmetry.space_group_name_H-M   'P 1'
#
loop_
_entity.id
_entity.type
_entity.pdbx_description
1 polymer ?
#
loop_
_entity_poly.entity_id
_entity_poly.type
_entity_poly.pdbx_seq_one_letter_code
_entity_poly.pdbx_strand_id
1 'polypeptide(L)' 'MPIDFVEKDRKLLKVKMPDKLTMNGNDTLPESFDGRVVWKDCPSLRYIRDQSHCGSCWAVSAAETMSDRLC' A
#
# COMPACT_ATOMS: atom_id res chain seq x y z
N MET A 1 -7.28 -11.42 -24.56
CA MET A 1 -8.20 -10.60 -23.76
C MET A 1 -8.32 -9.25 -24.46
N PRO A 2 -9.50 -8.86 -24.97
CA PRO A 2 -9.66 -7.60 -25.69
C PRO A 2 -9.36 -6.41 -24.77
N ILE A 3 -8.56 -5.46 -25.25
CA ILE A 3 -8.09 -4.28 -24.50
C ILE A 3 -9.21 -3.23 -24.36
N ASP A 4 -10.30 -3.39 -25.11
CA ASP A 4 -11.43 -2.46 -25.23
C ASP A 4 -12.15 -2.18 -23.89
N PHE A 5 -12.01 -3.07 -22.90
CA PHE A 5 -12.54 -2.85 -21.55
C PHE A 5 -11.78 -1.74 -20.78
N VAL A 6 -10.48 -1.57 -21.05
CA VAL A 6 -9.62 -0.63 -20.32
C VAL A 6 -9.95 0.82 -20.68
N GLU A 7 -10.40 1.08 -21.90
CA GLU A 7 -10.59 2.45 -22.41
C GLU A 7 -11.97 3.04 -22.09
N LYS A 8 -13.01 2.20 -22.04
CA LYS A 8 -14.41 2.66 -21.90
C LYS A 8 -14.75 3.16 -20.49
N ASP A 9 -14.08 2.65 -19.46
CA ASP A 9 -14.41 2.92 -18.05
C ASP A 9 -13.32 3.65 -17.26
N ARG A 10 -12.24 4.10 -17.91
CA ARG A 10 -11.16 4.86 -17.26
C ARG A 10 -11.59 6.31 -17.00
N LYS A 11 -12.56 6.52 -16.12
CA LYS A 11 -12.70 7.80 -15.41
C LYS A 11 -11.45 7.98 -14.56
N LEU A 12 -10.53 8.81 -15.05
CA LEU A 12 -9.36 9.24 -14.28
C LEU A 12 -9.88 9.87 -12.98
N LEU A 13 -9.74 9.15 -11.87
CA LEU A 13 -9.96 9.72 -10.54
C LEU A 13 -8.96 10.87 -10.40
N LYS A 14 -9.48 12.09 -10.23
CA LYS A 14 -8.65 13.25 -9.87
C LYS A 14 -8.23 13.07 -8.42
N VAL A 15 -7.20 12.26 -8.20
CA VAL A 15 -6.59 12.10 -6.88
C VAL A 15 -5.88 13.41 -6.58
N LYS A 16 -6.36 14.15 -5.57
CA LYS A 16 -5.62 15.31 -5.06
C LYS A 16 -4.29 14.76 -4.55
N MET A 17 -3.18 15.25 -5.11
CA MET A 17 -1.87 14.91 -4.56
C MET A 17 -1.88 15.27 -3.07
N PRO A 18 -1.35 14.40 -2.19
CA PRO A 18 -1.23 14.75 -0.79
C PRO A 18 -0.44 16.05 -0.70
N ASP A 19 -0.88 16.94 0.18
CA ASP A 19 -0.13 18.17 0.46
C ASP A 19 1.30 17.76 0.79
N LYS A 20 2.28 18.40 0.15
CA LYS A 20 3.71 18.07 0.28
C LYS A 20 4.02 18.03 1.77
N LEU A 21 4.24 16.84 2.33
CA LEU A 21 4.61 16.68 3.72
C LEU A 21 5.87 17.53 3.93
N THR A 22 5.71 18.68 4.58
CA THR A 22 6.84 19.45 5.06
C THR A 22 7.47 18.60 6.13
N MET A 23 8.51 17.84 5.77
CA MET A 23 9.40 17.26 6.75
C MET A 23 10.03 18.43 7.47
N ASN A 24 9.45 18.79 8.62
CA ASN A 24 10.11 19.70 9.53
C ASN A 24 11.42 18.98 9.87
N GLY A 25 12.56 19.57 9.54
CA GLY A 25 13.88 18.97 9.79
C GLY A 25 14.22 18.75 11.28
N ASN A 26 13.21 18.87 12.15
CA ASN A 26 13.25 18.71 13.58
C ASN A 26 12.42 17.50 14.07
N ASP A 27 11.75 16.76 13.17
CA ASP A 27 11.11 15.49 13.51
C ASP A 27 12.20 14.42 13.65
N THR A 28 12.52 14.05 14.88
CA THR A 28 13.48 12.99 15.17
C THR A 28 12.86 11.64 14.83
N LEU A 29 13.51 10.87 13.97
CA LEU A 29 13.10 9.48 13.72
C LEU A 29 13.24 8.68 15.02
N PRO A 30 12.26 7.81 15.34
CA PRO A 30 12.37 6.96 16.52
C PRO A 30 13.49 5.93 16.32
N GLU A 31 14.11 5.51 17.42
CA GLU A 31 15.15 4.45 17.42
C GLU A 31 14.60 3.11 16.90
N SER A 32 13.30 2.85 17.12
CA SER A 32 12.60 1.69 16.58
C SER A 32 11.19 2.04 16.14
N PHE A 33 10.72 1.36 15.09
CA PHE A 33 9.38 1.54 14.55
C PHE A 33 8.81 0.21 14.09
N ASP A 34 7.58 -0.09 14.51
CA ASP A 34 6.81 -1.24 14.03
C ASP A 34 5.40 -0.78 13.65
N GLY A 35 5.09 -0.88 12.36
CA GLY A 35 3.78 -0.48 11.83
C GLY A 35 2.62 -1.23 12.49
N ARG A 36 2.84 -2.48 12.93
CA ARG A 36 1.80 -3.30 13.59
C ARG A 36 1.43 -2.79 14.98
N VAL A 37 2.30 -2.00 15.60
CA VAL A 37 2.07 -1.35 16.91
C VAL A 37 1.35 -0.02 16.70
N VAL A 38 1.78 0.76 15.71
CA VAL A 38 1.20 2.06 15.39
C VAL A 38 -0.21 1.94 14.81
N TRP A 39 -0.39 1.05 13.83
CA TRP A 39 -1.67 0.76 13.18
C TRP A 39 -2.24 -0.57 13.67
N LYS A 40 -2.40 -0.69 15.00
CA LYS A 40 -2.87 -1.91 15.67
C LYS A 40 -4.24 -2.40 15.20
N ASP A 41 -5.08 -1.48 14.73
CA ASP A 41 -6.45 -1.76 14.29
C ASP A 41 -6.51 -2.22 12.82
N CYS A 42 -5.36 -2.24 12.12
CA CYS A 42 -5.23 -2.75 10.76
C CYS A 42 -4.72 -4.20 10.77
N PRO A 43 -5.60 -5.22 10.64
CA PRO A 43 -5.21 -6.62 10.79
C PRO A 43 -4.33 -7.12 9.63
N SER A 44 -4.38 -6.47 8.46
CA SER A 44 -3.61 -6.87 7.28
C SER A 44 -2.09 -6.84 7.54
N LEU A 45 -1.60 -5.88 8.34
CA LEU A 45 -0.19 -5.73 8.70
C LEU A 45 0.39 -6.92 9.48
N ARG A 46 -0.47 -7.76 10.07
CA ARG A 46 -0.06 -8.96 10.83
C ARG A 46 -0.22 -10.24 10.00
N TYR A 47 -0.85 -10.16 8.83
CA TYR A 47 -1.17 -11.30 8.01
C TYR A 47 -0.01 -11.62 7.06
N ILE A 48 0.56 -12.81 7.16
CA ILE A 48 1.60 -13.28 6.25
C ILE A 48 0.95 -14.08 5.12
N ARG A 49 1.13 -13.64 3.87
CA ARG A 49 0.59 -14.35 2.70
C ARG A 49 1.54 -15.47 2.25
N ASP A 50 0.95 -16.48 1.61
CA ASP A 50 1.67 -17.55 0.92
C ASP A 50 1.49 -17.38 -0.59
N GLN A 51 2.60 -17.22 -1.30
CA GLN A 51 2.63 -17.11 -2.76
C GLN A 51 2.56 -18.47 -3.48
N SER A 52 2.62 -19.58 -2.72
CA SER A 52 2.68 -20.96 -3.20
C SER A 52 3.87 -21.21 -4.12
N HIS A 53 3.79 -22.24 -4.97
CA HIS A 53 4.84 -22.61 -5.93
C HIS A 53 4.78 -21.76 -7.21
N CYS A 54 4.75 -20.44 -7.05
CA CYS A 54 4.70 -19.46 -8.13
C CYS A 54 5.68 -18.32 -7.85
N GLY A 55 6.35 -17.80 -8.90
CA GLY A 55 7.19 -16.60 -8.82
C GLY A 55 6.39 -15.29 -8.73
N SER A 56 5.35 -15.27 -7.90
CA SER A 56 4.36 -14.19 -7.81
C SER A 56 4.62 -13.19 -6.68
N CYS A 57 5.79 -13.25 -6.02
CA CYS A 57 6.15 -12.35 -4.91
C CYS A 57 5.92 -10.87 -5.22
N TRP A 58 6.25 -10.43 -6.44
CA TRP A 58 6.04 -9.05 -6.88
C TRP A 58 4.57 -8.62 -6.79
N ALA A 59 3.64 -9.53 -7.10
CA ALA A 59 2.21 -9.26 -7.07
C ALA A 59 1.66 -9.40 -5.65
N VAL A 60 2.09 -10.43 -4.92
CA VAL A 60 1.68 -10.68 -3.54
C VAL A 60 2.11 -9.53 -2.63
N SER A 61 3.38 -9.13 -2.66
CA SER A 61 3.89 -8.02 -1.84
C SER A 61 3.28 -6.66 -2.21
N ALA A 62 2.98 -6.43 -3.50
CA ALA A 62 2.26 -5.23 -3.92
C ALA A 62 0.83 -5.21 -3.35
N ALA A 63 0.10 -6.32 -3.46
CA ALA A 63 -1.27 -6.44 -2.95
C ALA A 63 -1.33 -6.37 -1.41
N GLU A 64 -0.35 -6.93 -0.70
CA GLU A 64 -0.18 -6.77 0.75
C GLU A 64 -0.07 -5.29 1.12
N THR A 65 0.88 -4.57 0.52
CA THR A 65 1.08 -3.14 0.79
C THR A 65 -0.15 -2.30 0.44
N MET A 66 -0.84 -2.62 -0.65
CA MET A 66 -2.08 -1.93 -1.03
C MET A 66 -3.19 -2.16 0.00
N SER A 67 -3.30 -3.37 0.53
CA SER A 67 -4.27 -3.70 1.58
C SER A 67 -3.95 -2.96 2.87
N ASP A 68 -2.67 -2.90 3.24
CA ASP A 68 -2.21 -2.20 4.45
C ASP A 68 -2.46 -0.69 4.39
N ARG A 69 -2.37 -0.09 3.20
CA ARG A 69 -2.61 1.35 2.96
C ARG A 69 -4.07 1.72 2.70
N LEU A 70 -4.93 0.73 2.51
CA LEU A 70 -6.38 0.93 2.39
C LEU A 70 -7.02 1.08 3.78
N CYS A 71 -6.41 0.44 4.77
CA CYS A 71 -6.54 0.87 6.15
C CYS A 71 -5.83 2.24 6.31
#